data_AF-A0A166U3Y9-F1
#
_entry.id   AF-A0A166U3Y9-F1
#
_cell.length_a   1.000
_cell.length_b   1.000
_cell.length_c   1.000
_cell.angle_alpha   90.00
_cell.angle_beta   90.00
_cell.angle_gamma   90.00
#
_symmetry.space_group_name_H-M   'P 1'
#
loop_
_entity.id
_entity.type
_entity.pdbx_description
1 polymer ?
#
loop_
_entity_poly.entity_id
_entity_poly.type
_entity_poly.pdbx_seq_one_letter_code
_entity_poly.pdbx_strand_id
1 'polypeptide(L)'
;MNIEEQTISKQNIDKILVNKDEINKDAVDIDPKFIVFEELYYKEIKVLPYELGFIYLVSLLYKLFNECGKVSLRCLIEKMTIFNLKGDECSKLIRIVGRLRTILFHNLNLQNNKDKRTIRICEEWFNDTCGKNYPQNEEEWKSCLETLITQSMNFMISIHRCVEQIANDEFRDEIVEDIIKKRSIDLSQGEFEELVHIVANNMGMNIDCEMLTERKYQDWKKILNYSTVQKSREAIIEKSTKLIECTLLVDIELGMPITSSDIIDSFNISPSRDVGKLMKLAFRIYSDDNSLTKEKLLEILHKKYFF
;
A
#
# COMPACT_ATOMS: atom_id res chain seq x y z
N MET A 1 33.14 7.74 17.70
CA MET A 1 32.66 6.70 16.76
C MET A 1 33.75 6.40 15.74
N ASN A 2 34.03 5.12 15.52
CA ASN A 2 35.09 4.67 14.62
C ASN A 2 34.53 4.55 13.19
N ILE A 3 35.17 5.20 12.21
CA ILE A 3 34.72 5.25 10.80
C ILE A 3 34.56 3.84 10.18
N GLU A 4 35.31 2.87 10.69
CA GLU A 4 35.27 1.48 10.26
C GLU A 4 33.90 0.82 10.49
N GLU A 5 33.22 1.08 11.61
CA GLU A 5 31.94 0.42 11.89
C GLU A 5 30.80 0.90 10.99
N GLN A 6 30.78 2.20 10.66
CA GLN A 6 29.80 2.76 9.73
C GLN A 6 30.06 2.37 8.27
N THR A 7 31.25 1.85 7.97
CA THR A 7 31.58 1.27 6.65
C THR A 7 30.96 -0.11 6.49
N ILE A 8 30.83 -0.87 7.59
CA ILE A 8 30.24 -2.22 7.60
C ILE A 8 28.75 -2.18 7.27
N SER A 9 28.01 -1.18 7.76
CA SER A 9 26.58 -1.05 7.47
C SER A 9 26.33 -0.78 5.98
N LYS A 10 27.15 0.05 5.33
CA LYS A 10 27.08 0.30 3.88
C LYS A 10 27.31 -0.97 3.07
N GLN A 11 28.40 -1.70 3.36
CA GLN A 11 28.74 -2.93 2.64
C GLN A 11 27.60 -3.97 2.72
N ASN A 12 26.90 -4.04 3.84
CA ASN A 12 25.79 -4.98 3.98
C ASN A 12 24.52 -4.54 3.26
N ILE A 13 24.25 -3.24 3.15
CA ILE A 13 23.16 -2.71 2.30
C ILE A 13 23.45 -3.03 0.83
N ASP A 14 24.69 -2.80 0.39
CA ASP A 14 25.11 -3.11 -0.98
C ASP A 14 24.94 -4.60 -1.29
N LYS A 15 25.26 -5.50 -0.33
CA LYS A 15 25.00 -6.95 -0.48
C LYS A 15 23.53 -7.28 -0.65
N ILE A 16 22.61 -6.61 0.07
CA ILE A 16 21.16 -6.83 -0.11
C ILE A 16 20.76 -6.48 -1.54
N LEU A 17 21.32 -5.41 -2.11
CA LEU A 17 21.02 -4.95 -3.46
C LEU A 17 21.65 -5.87 -4.52
N VAL A 18 22.89 -6.34 -4.32
CA VAL A 18 23.51 -7.36 -5.19
C VAL A 18 22.66 -8.64 -5.20
N ASN A 19 22.21 -9.11 -4.04
CA ASN A 19 21.33 -10.28 -3.97
C ASN A 19 20.01 -10.06 -4.73
N LYS A 20 19.47 -8.83 -4.77
CA LYS A 20 18.27 -8.51 -5.57
C LYS A 20 18.53 -8.79 -7.06
N ASP A 21 19.67 -8.34 -7.56
CA ASP A 21 20.03 -8.46 -8.96
C ASP A 21 20.36 -9.90 -9.34
N GLU A 22 21.02 -10.65 -8.44
CA GLU A 22 21.27 -12.09 -8.60
C GLU A 22 19.95 -12.90 -8.65
N ILE A 23 19.02 -12.64 -7.72
CA ILE A 23 17.70 -13.30 -7.72
C ILE A 23 16.96 -13.04 -9.02
N ASN A 24 16.98 -11.80 -9.52
CA ASN A 24 16.33 -11.45 -10.78
C ASN A 24 17.00 -12.12 -11.97
N LYS A 25 18.33 -12.20 -11.98
CA LYS A 25 19.07 -12.90 -13.03
C LYS A 25 18.68 -14.36 -13.08
N ASP A 26 18.69 -15.06 -11.95
CA ASP A 26 18.33 -16.47 -11.89
C ASP A 26 16.86 -16.71 -12.26
N ALA A 27 15.96 -15.79 -11.89
CA ALA A 27 14.56 -15.86 -12.29
C ALA A 27 14.38 -15.66 -13.81
N VAL A 28 15.12 -14.73 -14.42
CA VAL A 28 15.12 -14.48 -15.86
C VAL A 28 15.73 -15.66 -16.64
N ASP A 29 16.71 -16.34 -16.08
CA ASP A 29 17.30 -17.55 -16.66
C ASP A 29 16.29 -18.72 -16.69
N ILE A 30 15.28 -18.73 -15.80
CA ILE A 30 14.15 -19.67 -15.85
C ILE A 30 13.15 -19.26 -16.95
N ASP A 31 12.69 -18.01 -16.94
CA ASP A 31 11.84 -17.42 -17.98
C ASP A 31 12.09 -15.91 -18.09
N PRO A 32 12.29 -15.34 -19.28
CA PRO A 32 12.61 -13.92 -19.45
C PRO A 32 11.58 -12.92 -18.87
N LYS A 33 10.33 -13.35 -18.65
CA LYS A 33 9.27 -12.54 -18.06
C LYS A 33 9.16 -12.72 -16.54
N PHE A 34 9.86 -13.69 -15.98
CA PHE A 34 9.86 -13.95 -14.55
C PHE A 34 10.79 -12.99 -13.81
N ILE A 35 10.24 -11.84 -13.43
CA ILE A 35 10.95 -10.81 -12.66
C ILE A 35 10.43 -10.80 -11.24
N VAL A 36 11.34 -10.95 -10.27
CA VAL A 36 11.00 -10.97 -8.84
C VAL A 36 10.89 -9.57 -8.28
N PHE A 37 11.87 -8.72 -8.57
CA PHE A 37 11.93 -7.34 -8.12
C PHE A 37 12.00 -6.39 -9.33
N GLU A 38 11.08 -5.45 -9.41
CA GLU A 38 11.16 -4.36 -10.38
C GLU A 38 12.40 -3.48 -10.15
N GLU A 39 12.64 -2.57 -11.09
CA GLU A 39 13.73 -1.60 -10.97
C GLU A 39 13.55 -0.76 -9.70
N LEU A 40 14.63 -0.61 -8.95
CA LEU A 40 14.66 0.16 -7.71
C LEU A 40 15.56 1.36 -7.92
N TYR A 41 14.97 2.55 -7.96
CA TYR A 41 15.75 3.77 -7.87
C TYR A 41 16.12 4.05 -6.42
N TYR A 42 17.42 4.06 -6.14
CA TYR A 42 17.97 4.47 -4.86
C TYR A 42 19.18 5.36 -5.09
N LYS A 43 19.40 6.29 -4.16
CA LYS A 43 20.59 7.13 -4.17
C LYS A 43 21.63 6.46 -3.30
N GLU A 44 22.87 6.33 -3.80
CA GLU A 44 23.97 5.87 -2.97
C GLU A 44 24.13 6.80 -1.77
N ILE A 45 24.15 6.22 -0.57
CA ILE A 45 24.30 6.99 0.66
C ILE A 45 25.69 6.79 1.25
N LYS A 46 26.24 7.88 1.79
CA LYS A 46 27.48 7.87 2.55
C LYS A 46 27.27 7.25 3.94
N VAL A 47 28.37 7.16 4.68
CA VAL A 47 28.40 6.92 6.12
C VAL A 47 27.33 7.74 6.85
N LEU A 48 26.40 7.07 7.54
CA LEU A 48 25.34 7.69 8.34
C LEU A 48 25.47 7.30 9.83
N PRO A 49 25.03 8.15 10.77
CA PRO A 49 24.70 7.74 12.13
C PRO A 49 23.73 6.54 12.12
N TYR A 50 23.80 5.66 13.12
CA TYR A 50 23.02 4.42 13.14
C TYR A 50 21.50 4.64 13.07
N GLU A 51 20.98 5.66 13.74
CA GLU A 51 19.56 6.04 13.66
C GLU A 51 19.14 6.37 12.23
N LEU A 52 19.88 7.25 11.55
CA LEU A 52 19.60 7.62 10.16
C LEU A 52 19.80 6.42 9.22
N GLY A 53 20.80 5.57 9.47
CA GLY A 53 21.01 4.33 8.74
C GLY A 53 19.83 3.37 8.88
N PHE A 54 19.26 3.24 10.08
CA PHE A 54 18.07 2.43 10.34
C PHE A 54 16.85 2.99 9.62
N ILE A 55 16.57 4.29 9.74
CA ILE A 55 15.45 4.95 9.07
C ILE A 55 15.56 4.79 7.55
N TYR A 56 16.76 5.00 7.00
CA TYR A 56 17.02 4.81 5.59
C TYR A 56 16.78 3.36 5.16
N LEU A 57 17.32 2.39 5.90
CA LEU A 57 17.15 0.97 5.57
C LEU A 57 15.69 0.56 5.62
N VAL A 58 14.91 1.00 6.61
CA VAL A 58 13.46 0.74 6.67
C VAL A 58 12.76 1.27 5.42
N SER A 59 13.10 2.48 4.97
CA SER A 59 12.55 3.07 3.75
C SER A 59 12.94 2.26 2.50
N LEU A 60 14.21 1.89 2.39
CA LEU A 60 14.75 1.12 1.27
C LEU A 60 14.10 -0.27 1.18
N LEU A 61 14.01 -0.98 2.30
CA LEU A 61 13.38 -2.31 2.36
C LEU A 61 11.88 -2.22 2.12
N TYR A 62 11.22 -1.16 2.57
CA TYR A 62 9.81 -0.95 2.27
C TYR A 62 9.58 -0.87 0.76
N LYS A 63 10.36 -0.03 0.07
CA LYS A 63 10.32 0.08 -1.40
C LYS A 63 10.64 -1.26 -2.05
N LEU A 64 11.74 -1.89 -1.67
CA LEU A 64 12.17 -3.17 -2.24
C LEU A 64 11.10 -4.26 -2.11
N PHE A 65 10.55 -4.45 -0.91
CA PHE A 65 9.62 -5.55 -0.64
C PHE A 65 8.19 -5.26 -1.10
N ASN A 66 7.69 -4.04 -0.91
CA ASN A 66 6.29 -3.72 -1.16
C ASN A 66 6.05 -3.07 -2.52
N GLU A 67 6.99 -2.25 -3.00
CA GLU A 67 6.84 -1.50 -4.25
C GLU A 67 7.54 -2.21 -5.43
N CYS A 68 8.72 -2.79 -5.23
CA CYS A 68 9.44 -3.50 -6.31
C CYS A 68 9.07 -4.99 -6.38
N GLY A 69 8.93 -5.66 -5.23
CA GLY A 69 8.63 -7.10 -5.17
C GLY A 69 7.15 -7.46 -5.44
N LYS A 70 6.23 -6.57 -5.05
CA LYS A 70 4.77 -6.63 -5.28
C LYS A 70 4.18 -8.06 -5.26
N VAL A 71 3.68 -8.52 -6.42
CA VAL A 71 2.96 -9.79 -6.58
C VAL A 71 3.93 -10.95 -6.62
N SER A 72 5.03 -10.83 -7.38
CA SER A 72 6.03 -11.88 -7.52
C SER A 72 6.53 -12.34 -6.15
N LEU A 73 6.89 -11.40 -5.27
CA LEU A 73 7.37 -11.70 -3.93
C LEU A 73 6.32 -12.40 -3.06
N ARG A 74 5.05 -11.96 -3.13
CA ARG A 74 3.94 -12.61 -2.42
C ARG A 74 3.75 -14.05 -2.89
N CYS A 75 3.75 -14.28 -4.20
CA CYS A 75 3.63 -15.62 -4.75
C CYS A 75 4.81 -16.51 -4.36
N LEU A 76 6.05 -15.99 -4.39
CA LEU A 76 7.21 -16.75 -3.92
C LEU A 76 7.09 -17.14 -2.46
N ILE A 77 6.67 -16.23 -1.59
CA ILE A 77 6.46 -16.51 -0.16
C ILE A 77 5.37 -17.57 0.06
N GLU A 78 4.31 -17.57 -0.75
CA GLU A 78 3.29 -18.64 -0.72
C GLU A 78 3.89 -20.00 -1.13
N LYS A 79 4.77 -20.02 -2.15
CA LYS A 79 5.46 -21.23 -2.61
C LYS A 79 6.53 -21.73 -1.63
N MET A 80 7.15 -20.84 -0.86
CA MET A 80 8.14 -21.22 0.15
C MET A 80 7.61 -22.25 1.15
N THR A 81 6.35 -22.14 1.54
CA THR A 81 5.72 -23.12 2.46
C THR A 81 5.65 -24.52 1.84
N ILE A 82 5.46 -24.61 0.52
CA ILE A 82 5.43 -25.88 -0.22
C ILE A 82 6.84 -26.49 -0.26
N PHE A 83 7.86 -25.65 -0.41
CA PHE A 83 9.28 -26.07 -0.42
C PHE A 83 9.92 -26.23 0.97
N ASN A 84 9.12 -26.22 2.05
CA ASN A 84 9.62 -26.25 3.44
C ASN A 84 10.64 -25.15 3.77
N LEU A 85 10.52 -24.00 3.12
CA LEU A 85 11.30 -22.80 3.40
C LEU A 85 10.56 -21.89 4.41
N LYS A 86 11.28 -20.93 4.98
CA LYS A 86 10.81 -20.02 6.04
C LYS A 86 9.90 -18.88 5.52
N GLY A 87 8.82 -19.23 4.80
CA GLY A 87 7.87 -18.27 4.24
C GLY A 87 7.18 -17.40 5.30
N ASP A 88 6.88 -17.97 6.47
CA ASP A 88 6.30 -17.24 7.60
C ASP A 88 7.23 -16.17 8.18
N GLU A 89 8.54 -16.45 8.26
CA GLU A 89 9.53 -15.47 8.73
C GLU A 89 9.64 -14.32 7.72
N CYS A 90 9.63 -14.64 6.42
CA CYS A 90 9.64 -13.64 5.36
C CYS A 90 8.39 -12.74 5.41
N SER A 91 7.21 -13.36 5.59
CA SER A 91 5.95 -12.63 5.79
C SER A 91 5.97 -11.72 7.01
N LYS A 92 6.57 -12.18 8.12
CA LYS A 92 6.74 -11.37 9.34
C LYS A 92 7.65 -10.17 9.08
N LEU A 93 8.76 -10.37 8.37
CA LEU A 93 9.70 -9.28 8.05
C LEU A 93 9.05 -8.18 7.19
N ILE A 94 8.32 -8.56 6.14
CA ILE A 94 7.62 -7.57 5.28
C ILE A 94 6.63 -6.75 6.12
N ARG A 95 5.88 -7.42 7.01
CA ARG A 95 4.91 -6.75 7.89
C ARG A 95 5.59 -5.82 8.89
N ILE A 96 6.71 -6.21 9.49
CA ILE A 96 7.40 -5.34 10.45
C ILE A 96 8.02 -4.14 9.75
N VAL A 97 8.67 -4.31 8.60
CA VAL A 97 9.22 -3.20 7.80
C VAL A 97 8.12 -2.21 7.42
N GLY A 98 6.95 -2.70 6.98
CA GLY A 98 5.79 -1.85 6.69
C GLY A 98 5.35 -1.02 7.88
N ARG A 99 5.32 -1.60 9.09
CA ARG A 99 4.91 -0.90 10.32
C ARG A 99 5.95 0.04 10.87
N LEU A 100 7.24 -0.33 10.81
CA LEU A 100 8.35 0.55 11.14
C LEU A 100 8.31 1.79 10.24
N ARG A 101 8.10 1.61 8.93
CA ARG A 101 7.90 2.72 8.00
C ARG A 101 6.70 3.58 8.40
N THR A 102 5.60 2.99 8.85
CA THR A 102 4.46 3.78 9.32
C THR A 102 4.84 4.62 10.54
N ILE A 103 5.46 4.04 11.57
CA ILE A 103 5.80 4.79 12.80
C ILE A 103 6.83 5.89 12.53
N LEU A 104 7.81 5.65 11.66
CA LEU A 104 8.89 6.61 11.41
C LEU A 104 8.47 7.79 10.52
N PHE A 105 7.46 7.61 9.66
CA PHE A 105 7.12 8.59 8.62
C PHE A 105 5.68 9.10 8.65
N HIS A 106 4.81 8.56 9.52
CA HIS A 106 3.40 8.97 9.60
C HIS A 106 3.01 9.41 11.00
N ASN A 107 2.13 10.40 11.06
CA ASN A 107 1.48 10.79 12.32
C ASN A 107 0.39 9.76 12.65
N LEU A 108 0.64 8.95 13.67
CA LEU A 108 -0.30 7.93 14.13
C LEU A 108 -1.36 8.50 15.08
N ASN A 109 -2.62 8.09 14.90
CA ASN A 109 -3.71 8.52 15.76
C ASN A 109 -3.88 7.53 16.93
N LEU A 110 -3.51 7.96 18.14
CA LEU A 110 -3.64 7.14 19.35
C LEU A 110 -5.08 6.81 19.75
N GLN A 111 -6.11 7.36 19.11
CA GLN A 111 -7.49 6.93 19.31
C GLN A 111 -7.88 5.76 18.39
N ASN A 112 -7.11 5.51 17.33
CA ASN A 112 -7.35 4.45 16.38
C ASN A 112 -6.74 3.12 16.86
N ASN A 113 -7.56 2.08 17.00
CA ASN A 113 -7.11 0.75 17.42
C ASN A 113 -6.08 0.11 16.47
N LYS A 114 -6.15 0.43 15.17
CA LYS A 114 -5.16 -0.03 14.16
C LYS A 114 -3.79 0.58 14.41
N ASP A 115 -3.75 1.86 14.76
CA ASP A 115 -2.51 2.60 15.00
C ASP A 115 -1.89 2.17 16.32
N LYS A 116 -2.70 2.02 17.38
CA LYS A 116 -2.25 1.40 18.66
C LYS A 116 -1.62 0.03 18.44
N ARG A 117 -2.24 -0.82 17.62
CA ARG A 117 -1.70 -2.15 17.30
C ARG A 117 -0.39 -2.06 16.52
N THR A 118 -0.25 -1.08 15.64
CA THR A 118 0.98 -0.84 14.88
C THR A 118 2.12 -0.44 15.80
N ILE A 119 1.87 0.49 16.73
CA ILE A 119 2.83 0.92 17.76
C ILE A 119 3.28 -0.27 18.59
N ARG A 120 2.34 -0.98 19.21
CA ARG A 120 2.64 -2.12 20.08
C ARG A 120 3.54 -3.16 19.42
N ILE A 121 3.30 -3.49 18.15
CA ILE A 121 4.07 -4.52 17.46
C ILE A 121 5.49 -4.05 17.13
N CYS A 122 5.69 -2.75 16.89
CA CYS A 122 7.04 -2.22 16.74
C CYS A 122 7.75 -2.07 18.09
N GLU A 123 7.05 -1.70 19.16
CA GLU A 123 7.61 -1.70 20.52
C GLU A 123 8.06 -3.11 20.93
N GLU A 124 7.26 -4.14 20.61
CA GLU A 124 7.63 -5.56 20.81
C GLU A 124 8.90 -5.90 20.01
N TRP A 125 8.98 -5.50 18.73
CA TRP A 125 10.19 -5.74 17.92
C TRP A 125 11.42 -4.98 18.43
N PHE A 126 11.28 -3.73 18.86
CA PHE A 126 12.39 -2.97 19.46
C PHE A 126 12.85 -3.62 20.77
N ASN A 127 11.91 -4.09 21.60
CA ASN A 127 12.24 -4.74 22.85
C ASN A 127 13.00 -6.06 22.61
N ASP A 128 12.56 -6.86 21.64
CA ASP A 128 13.24 -8.09 21.23
C ASP A 128 14.65 -7.83 20.66
N THR A 129 14.89 -6.63 20.12
CA THR A 129 16.13 -6.28 19.41
C THR A 129 17.15 -5.52 20.29
N CYS A 130 16.70 -4.60 21.13
CA CYS A 130 17.57 -3.75 21.95
C CYS A 130 17.11 -3.64 23.41
N GLY A 131 16.11 -4.40 23.84
CA GLY A 131 15.62 -4.42 25.23
C GLY A 131 14.83 -3.18 25.65
N LYS A 132 14.40 -2.34 24.69
CA LYS A 132 13.63 -1.11 24.91
C LYS A 132 12.43 -1.05 23.98
N ASN A 133 11.35 -0.40 24.40
CA ASN A 133 10.19 -0.17 23.55
C ASN A 133 10.49 0.82 22.40
N TYR A 134 11.53 1.64 22.55
CA TYR A 134 12.03 2.52 21.50
C TYR A 134 13.53 2.81 21.76
N PRO A 135 14.40 2.82 20.73
CA PRO A 135 15.82 3.13 20.91
C PRO A 135 16.03 4.59 21.32
N GLN A 136 16.85 4.83 22.35
CA GLN A 136 17.11 6.15 22.93
C GLN A 136 18.56 6.59 22.78
N ASN A 137 19.48 5.66 22.47
CA ASN A 137 20.89 5.94 22.32
C ASN A 137 21.50 5.22 21.11
N GLU A 138 22.75 5.55 20.82
CA GLU A 138 23.44 5.10 19.63
C GLU A 138 23.65 3.57 19.58
N GLU A 139 23.94 2.93 20.71
CA GLU A 139 24.14 1.46 20.78
C GLU A 139 22.82 0.71 20.53
N GLU A 140 21.72 1.22 21.06
CA GLU A 140 20.38 0.66 20.81
C GLU A 140 19.99 0.79 19.33
N TRP A 141 20.27 1.93 18.70
CA TRP A 141 20.08 2.12 17.26
C TRP A 141 20.98 1.21 16.43
N LYS A 142 22.24 1.02 16.83
CA LYS A 142 23.17 0.09 16.20
C LYS A 142 22.61 -1.33 16.22
N SER A 143 22.14 -1.82 17.37
CA SER A 143 21.52 -3.14 17.49
C SER A 143 20.31 -3.30 16.56
N CYS A 144 19.45 -2.28 16.49
CA CYS A 144 18.30 -2.27 15.59
C CYS A 144 18.70 -2.34 14.12
N LEU A 145 19.71 -1.57 13.71
CA LEU A 145 20.22 -1.59 12.35
C LEU A 145 20.82 -2.95 11.98
N GLU A 146 21.72 -3.48 12.82
CA GLU A 146 22.41 -4.76 12.57
C GLU A 146 21.42 -5.94 12.49
N THR A 147 20.41 -5.93 13.37
CA THR A 147 19.34 -6.93 13.37
C THR A 147 18.50 -6.84 12.11
N LEU A 148 18.10 -5.63 11.70
CA LEU A 148 17.32 -5.44 10.48
C LEU A 148 18.11 -5.85 9.22
N ILE A 149 19.41 -5.53 9.16
CA ILE A 149 20.32 -5.98 8.10
C ILE A 149 20.37 -7.50 8.05
N THR A 150 20.57 -8.16 9.20
CA THR A 150 20.66 -9.62 9.29
C THR A 150 19.37 -10.31 8.86
N GLN A 151 18.22 -9.81 9.34
CA GLN A 151 16.91 -10.32 8.94
C GLN A 151 16.69 -10.15 7.43
N SER A 152 17.12 -9.02 6.86
CA SER A 152 16.99 -8.74 5.42
C SER A 152 17.90 -9.61 4.56
N MET A 153 19.13 -9.88 4.99
CA MET A 153 20.01 -10.83 4.28
C MET A 153 19.41 -12.24 4.28
N ASN A 154 18.93 -12.71 5.43
CA ASN A 154 18.26 -14.01 5.54
C ASN A 154 17.01 -14.10 4.67
N PHE A 155 16.26 -12.99 4.58
CA PHE A 155 15.12 -12.87 3.67
C PHE A 155 15.56 -13.05 2.22
N MET A 156 16.57 -12.30 1.75
CA MET A 156 17.05 -12.39 0.36
C MET A 156 17.55 -13.81 0.04
N ILE A 157 18.32 -14.43 0.94
CA ILE A 157 18.77 -15.82 0.79
C ILE A 157 17.58 -16.78 0.68
N SER A 158 16.52 -16.56 1.45
CA SER A 158 15.35 -17.44 1.43
C SER A 158 14.52 -17.30 0.15
N ILE A 159 14.43 -16.07 -0.39
CA ILE A 159 13.81 -15.81 -1.70
C ILE A 159 14.65 -16.45 -2.81
N HIS A 160 15.97 -16.29 -2.77
CA HIS A 160 16.88 -16.88 -3.74
C HIS A 160 16.75 -18.40 -3.78
N ARG A 161 16.81 -19.06 -2.62
CA ARG A 161 16.57 -20.50 -2.50
C ARG A 161 15.21 -20.93 -3.05
N CYS A 162 14.17 -20.12 -2.87
CA CYS A 162 12.86 -20.41 -3.44
C CYS A 162 12.91 -20.42 -4.97
N VAL A 163 13.59 -19.45 -5.59
CA VAL A 163 13.81 -19.41 -7.05
C VAL A 163 14.61 -20.62 -7.51
N GLU A 164 15.68 -21.00 -6.81
CA GLU A 164 16.46 -22.22 -7.11
C GLU A 164 15.61 -23.49 -7.00
N GLN A 165 14.73 -23.60 -6.01
CA GLN A 165 13.82 -24.74 -5.88
C GLN A 165 12.83 -24.78 -7.04
N ILE A 166 12.26 -23.64 -7.44
CA ILE A 166 11.37 -23.56 -8.61
C ILE A 166 12.11 -23.99 -9.89
N ALA A 167 13.36 -23.56 -10.09
CA ALA A 167 14.15 -23.92 -11.26
C ALA A 167 14.32 -25.44 -11.43
N ASN A 168 14.33 -26.19 -10.32
CA ASN A 168 14.51 -27.63 -10.26
C ASN A 168 13.20 -28.41 -10.05
N ASP A 169 12.06 -27.74 -9.97
CA ASP A 169 10.75 -28.36 -9.72
C ASP A 169 10.16 -28.96 -11.01
N GLU A 170 9.46 -30.08 -10.89
CA GLU A 170 8.83 -30.74 -12.05
C GLU A 170 7.70 -29.91 -12.66
N PHE A 171 7.05 -29.04 -11.86
CA PHE A 171 6.01 -28.11 -12.27
C PHE A 171 6.54 -26.68 -12.47
N ARG A 172 7.85 -26.51 -12.67
CA ARG A 172 8.50 -25.19 -12.86
C ARG A 172 7.71 -24.28 -13.79
N ASP A 173 7.39 -24.76 -14.99
CA ASP A 173 6.76 -23.94 -16.03
C ASP A 173 5.34 -23.49 -15.60
N GLU A 174 4.57 -24.35 -14.94
CA GLU A 174 3.25 -24.02 -14.40
C GLU A 174 3.33 -23.00 -13.24
N ILE A 175 4.32 -23.16 -12.36
CA ILE A 175 4.56 -22.23 -11.24
C ILE A 175 4.91 -20.85 -11.79
N VAL A 176 5.82 -20.80 -12.76
CA VAL A 176 6.28 -19.55 -13.37
C VAL A 176 5.15 -18.88 -14.16
N GLU A 177 4.38 -19.64 -14.94
CA GLU A 177 3.22 -19.12 -15.65
C GLU A 177 2.17 -18.53 -14.70
N ASP A 178 1.87 -19.20 -13.58
CA ASP A 178 0.95 -18.67 -12.56
C ASP A 178 1.46 -17.36 -11.96
N ILE A 179 2.76 -17.25 -11.66
CA ILE A 179 3.36 -16.01 -11.14
C ILE A 179 3.28 -14.88 -12.17
N ILE A 180 3.68 -15.15 -13.42
CA ILE A 180 3.64 -14.15 -14.51
C ILE A 180 2.19 -13.70 -14.75
N LYS A 181 1.25 -14.64 -14.79
CA LYS A 181 -0.18 -14.35 -14.96
C LYS A 181 -0.69 -13.46 -13.84
N LYS A 182 -0.43 -13.82 -12.57
CA LYS A 182 -0.82 -13.02 -11.40
C LYS A 182 -0.21 -11.61 -11.44
N ARG A 183 1.05 -11.48 -11.86
CA ARG A 183 1.70 -10.18 -12.03
C ARG A 183 1.06 -9.36 -13.15
N SER A 184 0.75 -9.98 -14.29
CA SER A 184 0.20 -9.29 -15.47
C SER A 184 -1.19 -8.68 -15.25
N ILE A 185 -1.96 -9.22 -14.30
CA ILE A 185 -3.30 -8.76 -13.95
C ILE A 185 -3.31 -7.78 -12.77
N ASP A 186 -2.17 -7.56 -12.09
CA ASP A 186 -2.07 -6.63 -10.98
C ASP A 186 -1.90 -5.21 -11.50
N LEU A 187 -2.97 -4.42 -11.45
CA LEU A 187 -2.92 -3.01 -11.80
C LEU A 187 -2.22 -2.21 -10.68
N SER A 188 -1.22 -1.45 -11.07
CA SER A 188 -0.52 -0.47 -10.25
C SER A 188 -1.41 0.76 -9.97
N GLN A 189 -1.02 1.56 -8.99
CA GLN A 189 -1.75 2.78 -8.65
C GLN A 189 -1.77 3.78 -9.83
N GLY A 190 -0.67 3.92 -10.56
CA GLY A 190 -0.61 4.79 -11.75
C GLY A 190 -1.54 4.31 -12.87
N GLU A 191 -1.65 3.00 -13.09
CA GLU A 191 -2.62 2.44 -14.05
C GLU A 191 -4.06 2.69 -13.59
N PHE A 192 -4.35 2.66 -12.29
CA PHE A 192 -5.65 3.07 -11.77
C PHE A 192 -5.92 4.56 -12.00
N GLU A 193 -4.94 5.42 -11.75
CA GLU A 193 -5.07 6.86 -11.95
C GLU A 193 -5.37 7.20 -13.42
N GLU A 194 -4.67 6.55 -14.35
CA GLU A 194 -4.96 6.66 -15.78
C GLU A 194 -6.38 6.21 -16.12
N LEU A 195 -6.83 5.08 -15.55
CA LEU A 195 -8.21 4.62 -15.72
C LEU A 195 -9.23 5.60 -15.13
N VAL A 196 -8.95 6.18 -13.97
CA VAL A 196 -9.81 7.20 -13.35
C VAL A 196 -9.91 8.42 -14.25
N HIS A 197 -8.79 8.87 -14.81
CA HIS A 197 -8.76 9.98 -15.75
C HIS A 197 -9.57 9.70 -17.01
N ILE A 198 -9.44 8.51 -17.61
CA ILE A 198 -10.23 8.10 -18.78
C ILE A 198 -11.73 8.08 -18.44
N VAL A 199 -12.11 7.47 -17.32
CA VAL A 199 -13.52 7.35 -16.92
C VAL A 199 -14.12 8.71 -16.60
N ALA A 200 -13.43 9.55 -15.84
CA ALA A 200 -13.88 10.89 -15.50
C ALA A 200 -14.11 11.74 -16.76
N ASN A 201 -13.18 11.72 -17.71
CA ASN A 201 -13.33 12.43 -18.99
C ASN A 201 -14.52 11.90 -19.81
N ASN A 202 -14.71 10.58 -19.87
CA ASN A 202 -15.85 9.98 -20.57
C ASN A 202 -17.19 10.37 -19.91
N MET A 203 -17.20 10.59 -18.60
CA MET A 203 -18.36 11.07 -17.84
C MET A 203 -18.49 12.61 -17.86
N GLY A 204 -17.59 13.34 -18.52
CA GLY A 204 -17.60 14.81 -18.56
C GLY A 204 -17.28 15.47 -17.22
N MET A 205 -16.53 14.79 -16.36
CA MET A 205 -16.21 15.21 -15.02
C MET A 205 -14.81 15.80 -14.93
N ASN A 206 -14.66 16.92 -14.21
CA ASN A 206 -13.37 17.47 -13.84
C ASN A 206 -13.09 17.16 -12.36
N ILE A 207 -12.24 16.17 -12.11
CA ILE A 207 -11.87 15.73 -10.76
C ILE A 207 -10.35 15.58 -10.62
N ASP A 208 -9.89 15.67 -9.38
CA ASP A 208 -8.53 15.32 -9.02
C ASP A 208 -8.37 13.78 -9.00
N CYS A 209 -7.83 13.24 -10.09
CA CYS A 209 -7.69 11.80 -10.31
C CYS A 209 -6.65 11.19 -9.35
N GLU A 210 -5.58 11.92 -9.05
CA GLU A 210 -4.52 11.51 -8.12
C GLU A 210 -5.11 11.36 -6.71
N MET A 211 -5.79 12.39 -6.22
CA MET A 211 -6.39 12.39 -4.87
C MET A 211 -7.46 11.30 -4.71
N LEU A 212 -8.33 11.12 -5.72
CA LEU A 212 -9.35 10.07 -5.67
C LEU A 212 -8.69 8.68 -5.65
N THR A 213 -7.69 8.47 -6.49
CA THR A 213 -6.96 7.21 -6.57
C THR A 213 -6.24 6.91 -5.27
N GLU A 214 -5.51 7.88 -4.69
CA GLU A 214 -4.84 7.72 -3.40
C GLU A 214 -5.82 7.28 -2.30
N ARG A 215 -7.00 7.90 -2.28
CA ARG A 215 -8.06 7.61 -1.29
C ARG A 215 -8.69 6.22 -1.47
N LYS A 216 -8.94 5.78 -2.71
CA LYS A 216 -9.80 4.61 -3.01
C LYS A 216 -9.06 3.38 -3.50
N TYR A 217 -7.80 3.51 -3.93
CA TYR A 217 -7.01 2.44 -4.54
C TYR A 217 -6.98 1.16 -3.70
N GLN A 218 -6.75 1.27 -2.39
CA GLN A 218 -6.70 0.09 -1.51
C GLN A 218 -8.04 -0.63 -1.38
N ASP A 219 -9.15 0.10 -1.43
CA ASP A 219 -10.48 -0.48 -1.35
C ASP A 219 -10.87 -1.11 -2.70
N TRP A 220 -10.51 -0.46 -3.81
CA TRP A 220 -10.66 -1.05 -5.14
C TRP A 220 -9.88 -2.35 -5.28
N LYS A 221 -8.61 -2.39 -4.87
CA LYS A 221 -7.82 -3.63 -4.88
C LYS A 221 -8.46 -4.75 -4.06
N LYS A 222 -8.97 -4.45 -2.87
CA LYS A 222 -9.70 -5.46 -2.06
C LYS A 222 -10.90 -6.01 -2.82
N ILE A 223 -11.75 -5.14 -3.37
CA ILE A 223 -12.96 -5.53 -4.10
C ILE A 223 -12.63 -6.38 -5.34
N LEU A 224 -11.54 -6.05 -6.04
CA LEU A 224 -11.07 -6.85 -7.18
C LEU A 224 -10.54 -8.21 -6.74
N ASN A 225 -9.77 -8.27 -5.65
CA ASN A 225 -9.22 -9.52 -5.11
C ASN A 225 -10.31 -10.48 -4.60
N TYR A 226 -11.44 -9.97 -4.10
CA TYR A 226 -12.56 -10.82 -3.65
C TYR A 226 -13.37 -11.45 -4.80
N SER A 227 -13.28 -10.96 -6.04
CA SER A 227 -13.89 -11.66 -7.17
C SER A 227 -12.94 -12.74 -7.68
N THR A 228 -13.02 -13.91 -7.05
CA THR A 228 -12.17 -15.10 -7.18
C THR A 228 -12.28 -15.85 -8.52
N VAL A 229 -12.24 -15.17 -9.66
CA VAL A 229 -12.07 -15.83 -10.96
C VAL A 229 -10.83 -15.23 -11.61
N GLN A 230 -9.88 -16.07 -12.01
CA GLN A 230 -8.75 -15.69 -12.85
C GLN A 230 -9.29 -15.05 -14.13
N LYS A 231 -9.30 -13.72 -14.14
CA LYS A 231 -9.79 -12.90 -15.25
C LYS A 231 -8.60 -12.45 -16.07
N SER A 232 -8.78 -12.38 -17.39
CA SER A 232 -7.79 -11.76 -18.25
C SER A 232 -7.57 -10.30 -17.82
N ARG A 233 -6.46 -9.71 -18.26
CA ARG A 233 -6.15 -8.31 -17.96
C ARG A 233 -7.28 -7.38 -18.41
N GLU A 234 -7.88 -7.64 -19.56
CA GLU A 234 -9.02 -6.89 -20.10
C GLU A 234 -10.24 -6.96 -19.17
N ALA A 235 -10.53 -8.13 -18.62
CA ALA A 235 -11.65 -8.30 -17.70
C ALA A 235 -11.40 -7.64 -16.33
N ILE A 236 -10.13 -7.51 -15.90
CA ILE A 236 -9.77 -6.71 -14.73
C ILE A 236 -9.92 -5.21 -15.02
N ILE A 237 -9.47 -4.74 -16.18
CA ILE A 237 -9.66 -3.35 -16.61
C ILE A 237 -11.15 -3.02 -16.67
N GLU A 238 -11.96 -3.82 -17.35
CA GLU A 238 -13.41 -3.61 -17.46
C GLU A 238 -14.09 -3.54 -16.08
N LYS A 239 -13.73 -4.44 -15.16
CA LYS A 239 -14.28 -4.42 -13.80
C LYS A 239 -13.79 -3.20 -13.01
N SER A 240 -12.54 -2.80 -13.19
CA SER A 240 -11.97 -1.61 -12.57
C SER A 240 -12.66 -0.35 -13.07
N THR A 241 -12.90 -0.24 -14.37
CA THR A 241 -13.72 0.82 -15.00
C THR A 241 -15.09 0.90 -14.35
N LYS A 242 -15.85 -0.20 -14.28
CA LYS A 242 -17.18 -0.22 -13.63
C LYS A 242 -17.12 0.18 -12.16
N LEU A 243 -16.08 -0.26 -11.46
CA LEU A 243 -15.89 0.08 -10.05
C LEU A 243 -15.57 1.57 -9.86
N ILE A 244 -14.74 2.14 -10.73
CA ILE A 244 -14.43 3.57 -10.77
C ILE A 244 -15.68 4.36 -11.12
N GLU A 245 -16.44 3.98 -12.15
CA GLU A 245 -17.72 4.61 -12.51
C GLU A 245 -18.68 4.61 -11.32
N CYS A 246 -18.88 3.45 -10.67
CA CYS A 246 -19.68 3.37 -9.45
C CYS A 246 -19.13 4.26 -8.33
N THR A 247 -17.81 4.29 -8.15
CA THR A 247 -17.18 5.12 -7.12
C THR A 247 -17.34 6.58 -7.44
N LEU A 248 -17.22 7.01 -8.69
CA LEU A 248 -17.54 8.36 -9.11
C LEU A 248 -19.01 8.61 -8.81
N LEU A 249 -19.96 7.82 -9.32
CA LEU A 249 -21.39 8.02 -9.06
C LEU A 249 -21.78 8.06 -7.56
N VAL A 250 -21.05 7.36 -6.67
CA VAL A 250 -21.34 7.27 -5.23
C VAL A 250 -20.51 8.25 -4.38
N ASP A 251 -19.23 8.45 -4.68
CA ASP A 251 -18.33 9.43 -4.03
C ASP A 251 -18.53 10.84 -4.62
N ILE A 252 -19.22 10.98 -5.75
CA ILE A 252 -20.00 12.18 -6.10
C ILE A 252 -21.19 12.25 -5.13
N GLU A 253 -20.92 12.27 -3.83
CA GLU A 253 -21.40 13.38 -3.02
C GLU A 253 -20.57 14.59 -3.47
N LEU A 254 -20.89 15.08 -4.68
CA LEU A 254 -20.59 16.40 -5.24
C LEU A 254 -20.22 17.30 -4.07
N GLY A 255 -18.98 17.79 -3.91
CA GLY A 255 -18.55 18.56 -2.73
C GLY A 255 -19.65 19.52 -2.27
N MET A 256 -20.50 19.04 -1.37
CA MET A 256 -21.85 19.60 -1.28
C MET A 256 -21.66 20.92 -0.57
N PRO A 257 -22.24 22.02 -1.06
CA PRO A 257 -22.01 23.32 -0.44
C PRO A 257 -22.65 23.40 0.96
N ILE A 258 -23.33 22.33 1.41
CA ILE A 258 -23.93 22.17 2.72
C ILE A 258 -23.43 20.89 3.41
N THR A 259 -23.32 20.96 4.72
CA THR A 259 -23.00 19.85 5.63
C THR A 259 -24.18 19.54 6.54
N SER A 260 -24.06 18.50 7.37
CA SER A 260 -25.06 18.18 8.39
C SER A 260 -25.25 19.32 9.41
N SER A 261 -24.19 20.07 9.73
CA SER A 261 -24.27 21.25 10.59
C SER A 261 -25.14 22.36 9.97
N ASP A 262 -25.02 22.59 8.67
CA ASP A 262 -25.81 23.61 7.98
C ASP A 262 -27.31 23.31 7.98
N ILE A 263 -27.67 22.02 7.92
CA ILE A 263 -29.07 21.59 8.03
C ILE A 263 -29.59 21.76 9.46
N ILE A 264 -28.79 21.38 10.46
CA ILE A 264 -29.14 21.55 11.88
C ILE A 264 -29.41 23.03 12.18
N ASP A 265 -28.52 23.92 11.73
CA ASP A 265 -28.61 25.36 11.97
C ASP A 265 -29.76 25.98 11.17
N SER A 266 -29.92 25.61 9.89
CA SER A 266 -30.94 26.20 9.02
C SER A 266 -32.38 25.74 9.32
N PHE A 267 -32.55 24.52 9.82
CA PHE A 267 -33.87 23.94 10.16
C PHE A 267 -34.16 23.94 11.66
N ASN A 268 -33.20 24.35 12.50
CA ASN A 268 -33.25 24.35 13.96
C ASN A 268 -33.70 22.99 14.53
N ILE A 269 -33.11 21.91 14.00
CA ILE A 269 -33.41 20.52 14.40
C ILE A 269 -32.25 19.90 15.17
N SER A 270 -32.55 19.11 16.19
CA SER A 270 -31.52 18.34 16.90
C SER A 270 -30.90 17.26 16.00
N PRO A 271 -29.63 16.87 16.22
CA PRO A 271 -29.00 15.76 15.51
C PRO A 271 -29.84 14.48 15.60
N SER A 272 -30.39 14.04 14.48
CA SER A 272 -31.34 12.92 14.43
C SER A 272 -31.36 12.24 13.06
N ARG A 273 -32.18 11.18 12.93
CA ARG A 273 -32.41 10.51 11.64
C ARG A 273 -33.01 11.44 10.58
N ASP A 274 -33.65 12.53 10.98
CA ASP A 274 -34.28 13.47 10.05
C ASP A 274 -33.24 14.36 9.34
N VAL A 275 -32.11 14.67 9.99
CA VAL A 275 -30.95 15.30 9.33
C VAL A 275 -30.46 14.43 8.17
N GLY A 276 -30.39 13.11 8.37
CA GLY A 276 -29.99 12.17 7.32
C GLY A 276 -30.98 12.07 6.15
N LYS A 277 -32.29 12.24 6.40
CA LYS A 277 -33.30 12.30 5.33
C LYS A 277 -33.17 13.59 4.52
N LEU A 278 -32.96 14.72 5.19
CA LEU A 278 -32.76 16.03 4.58
C LEU A 278 -31.47 16.08 3.76
N MET A 279 -30.37 15.51 4.25
CA MET A 279 -29.12 15.36 3.48
C MET A 279 -29.35 14.58 2.18
N LYS A 280 -30.10 13.47 2.23
CA LYS A 280 -30.43 12.68 1.03
C LYS A 280 -31.33 13.43 0.05
N LEU A 281 -32.23 14.28 0.55
CA LEU A 281 -33.08 15.12 -0.30
C LEU A 281 -32.27 16.25 -0.95
N ALA A 282 -31.41 16.91 -0.18
CA ALA A 282 -30.49 17.92 -0.68
C ALA A 282 -29.56 17.37 -1.75
N PHE A 283 -29.06 16.15 -1.53
CA PHE A 283 -28.27 15.42 -2.51
C PHE A 283 -29.01 15.24 -3.84
N ARG A 284 -30.28 14.81 -3.81
CA ARG A 284 -31.08 14.66 -5.04
C ARG A 284 -31.25 15.99 -5.78
N ILE A 285 -31.56 17.06 -5.06
CA ILE A 285 -31.73 18.40 -5.64
C ILE A 285 -30.42 18.90 -6.28
N TYR A 286 -29.29 18.70 -5.60
CA TYR A 286 -27.99 19.13 -6.10
C TYR A 286 -27.45 18.26 -7.23
N SER A 287 -27.85 16.99 -7.29
CA SER A 287 -27.56 16.09 -8.41
C SER A 287 -28.28 16.54 -9.69
N ASP A 288 -29.45 17.16 -9.56
CA ASP A 288 -30.22 17.70 -10.69
C ASP A 288 -29.66 19.05 -11.19
N ASP A 289 -29.02 19.85 -10.32
CA ASP A 289 -28.33 21.10 -10.66
C ASP A 289 -27.11 21.32 -9.75
N ASN A 290 -25.92 21.03 -10.27
CA ASN A 290 -24.65 21.10 -9.54
C ASN A 290 -24.06 22.53 -9.46
N SER A 291 -24.76 23.55 -9.98
CA SER A 291 -24.33 24.96 -9.91
C SER A 291 -24.90 25.71 -8.70
N LEU A 292 -25.74 25.05 -7.90
CA LEU A 292 -26.42 25.66 -6.76
C LEU A 292 -25.42 26.02 -5.65
N THR A 293 -25.53 27.25 -5.14
CA THR A 293 -24.79 27.67 -3.94
C THR A 293 -25.45 27.10 -2.69
N LYS A 294 -24.72 27.13 -1.57
CA LYS A 294 -25.19 26.74 -0.23
C LYS A 294 -26.57 27.31 0.08
N GLU A 295 -26.74 28.61 -0.10
CA GLU A 295 -27.94 29.37 0.25
C GLU A 295 -29.13 28.95 -0.60
N LYS A 296 -28.92 28.81 -1.92
CA LYS A 296 -29.98 28.40 -2.85
C LYS A 296 -30.42 26.96 -2.60
N LEU A 297 -29.48 26.07 -2.31
CA LEU A 297 -29.78 24.67 -2.02
C LEU A 297 -30.61 24.54 -0.73
N LEU A 298 -30.26 25.27 0.34
CA LEU A 298 -31.06 25.31 1.57
C LEU A 298 -32.44 25.92 1.33
N GLU A 299 -32.57 26.97 0.53
CA GLU A 299 -33.86 27.58 0.18
C GLU A 299 -34.80 26.59 -0.53
N ILE A 300 -34.28 25.85 -1.52
CA ILE A 300 -35.05 24.82 -2.23
C ILE A 300 -35.43 23.68 -1.28
N LEU A 301 -34.52 23.29 -0.38
CA LEU A 301 -34.77 22.25 0.62
C LEU A 301 -35.90 22.65 1.58
N HIS A 302 -35.92 23.91 2.04
CA HIS A 302 -37.00 24.46 2.86
C HIS A 302 -38.35 24.39 2.14
N LYS A 303 -38.39 24.81 0.87
CA LYS A 303 -39.61 24.76 0.06
C LYS A 303 -40.15 23.34 -0.13
N LYS A 304 -39.27 22.34 -0.24
CA LYS A 304 -39.68 20.92 -0.43
C LYS A 304 -39.95 20.17 0.88
N TYR A 305 -39.59 20.72 2.04
CA TYR A 305 -39.77 20.06 3.33
C TYR A 305 -41.05 20.52 4.05
N PHE A 306 -41.46 21.78 3.83
CA PHE A 306 -42.67 22.35 4.42
C PHE A 306 -43.93 22.28 3.52
N PHE A 307 -43.81 21.65 2.35
CA PHE A 307 -44.91 21.27 1.45
C PHE A 307 -44.90 19.75 1.24
#